data_AF-A0A951T8Q2-F1
#
_entry.id   AF-A0A951T8Q2-F1
#
_cell.length_a   1.000
_cell.length_b   1.000
_cell.length_c   1.000
_cell.angle_alpha   90.00
_cell.angle_beta   90.00
_cell.angle_gamma   90.00
#
_symmetry.space_group_name_H-M   'P 1'
#
loop_
_entity.id
_entity.type
_entity.pdbx_description
1 polymer ?
#
loop_
_entity_poly.entity_id
_entity_poly.type
_entity_poly.pdbx_seq_one_letter_code
_entity_poly.pdbx_strand_id
1 'polypeptide(L)'
;MIAENFSEKPKRGRPRSTARICADNLGNLAPDGGLRTKVDFIHGTRFLAALKGSPEYFEDIMLATPDELRAGIKPMPRGYRCMAAEAGRCIGAGMDPANIVEFVGEARRAGRPFSDITAQLRAARLGKRAGSAEALFRHLLRAYRDYLMRFPETPEGDIHEAIVRLWNVFQENFSENPNSPHGQNGEQDHERI
;
A
#
# COMPACT_ATOMS: atom_id res chain seq x y z
N MET A 1 41.28 -27.91 -18.15
CA MET A 1 39.90 -27.39 -18.15
C MET A 1 39.18 -28.00 -16.95
N ILE A 2 39.04 -27.25 -15.87
CA ILE A 2 38.31 -27.70 -14.67
C ILE A 2 36.89 -27.20 -14.84
N ALA A 3 35.93 -28.12 -14.94
CA ALA A 3 34.51 -27.81 -14.94
C ALA A 3 34.11 -27.43 -13.50
N GLU A 4 33.74 -26.17 -13.29
CA GLU A 4 33.15 -25.73 -12.03
C GLU A 4 31.74 -26.32 -11.89
N ASN A 5 31.61 -27.31 -11.02
CA ASN A 5 30.33 -27.79 -10.53
C ASN A 5 29.70 -26.70 -9.65
N PHE A 6 28.78 -25.93 -10.23
CA PHE A 6 27.91 -25.04 -9.44
C PHE A 6 27.02 -25.90 -8.53
N SER A 7 27.36 -25.90 -7.24
CA SER A 7 26.52 -26.42 -6.16
C SER A 7 25.20 -25.64 -6.11
N GLU A 8 24.14 -26.18 -6.72
CA GLU A 8 22.77 -25.72 -6.58
C GLU A 8 22.20 -26.07 -5.19
N LYS A 9 22.77 -25.52 -4.13
CA LYS A 9 22.01 -25.44 -2.87
C LYS A 9 21.11 -24.21 -2.95
N PRO A 10 19.78 -24.36 -2.96
CA PRO A 10 18.88 -23.21 -3.00
C PRO A 10 19.16 -22.35 -1.77
N LYS A 11 19.57 -21.10 -2.00
CA LYS A 11 19.63 -20.07 -0.96
C LYS A 11 18.29 -20.14 -0.23
N ARG A 12 18.30 -20.46 1.07
CA ARG A 12 17.11 -20.47 1.94
C ARG A 12 16.58 -19.04 2.03
N GLY A 13 15.85 -18.63 0.99
CA GLY A 13 15.14 -17.38 0.93
C GLY A 13 13.96 -17.43 1.89
N ARG A 14 13.58 -16.27 2.40
CA ARG A 14 12.37 -16.06 3.20
C ARG A 14 11.18 -16.80 2.55
N PRO A 15 10.31 -17.48 3.32
CA PRO A 15 9.16 -18.20 2.77
C PRO A 15 8.39 -17.32 1.79
N ARG A 16 8.17 -17.83 0.57
CA ARG A 16 7.37 -17.12 -0.44
C ARG A 16 5.93 -17.05 0.06
N SER A 17 5.32 -15.86 -0.01
CA SER A 17 3.90 -15.73 0.35
C SER A 17 3.03 -16.54 -0.62
N THR A 18 1.88 -17.03 -0.16
CA THR A 18 0.91 -17.75 -1.00
C THR A 18 0.53 -16.93 -2.23
N ALA A 19 0.41 -15.60 -2.09
CA ALA A 19 0.15 -14.70 -3.22
C ALA A 19 1.29 -14.71 -4.27
N ARG A 20 2.55 -14.84 -3.83
CA ARG A 20 3.70 -14.97 -4.74
C ARG A 20 3.67 -16.30 -5.49
N ILE A 21 3.37 -17.40 -4.78
CA ILE A 21 3.25 -18.74 -5.38
C ILE A 21 2.11 -18.75 -6.42
N CYS A 22 0.94 -18.19 -6.08
CA CYS A 22 -0.18 -18.06 -7.00
C CYS A 22 0.15 -17.16 -8.20
N ALA A 23 0.90 -16.07 -8.02
CA ALA A 23 1.30 -15.17 -9.11
C ALA A 23 2.25 -15.85 -10.10
N ASP A 24 3.19 -16.65 -9.59
CA ASP A 24 4.12 -17.44 -10.41
C ASP A 24 3.33 -18.49 -11.22
N ASN A 25 2.34 -19.16 -10.61
CA ASN A 25 1.48 -20.16 -11.28
C ASN A 25 0.51 -19.53 -12.30
N LEU A 26 0.01 -18.32 -12.04
CA LEU A 26 -0.80 -17.53 -12.98
C LEU A 26 0.03 -16.93 -14.12
N GLY A 27 1.36 -17.08 -14.08
CA GLY A 27 2.30 -16.62 -15.10
C GLY A 27 1.92 -17.04 -16.53
N ASN A 28 1.24 -18.18 -16.67
CA ASN A 28 0.85 -18.76 -17.96
C ASN A 28 -0.54 -18.31 -18.48
N LEU A 29 -1.31 -17.53 -17.71
CA LEU A 29 -2.74 -17.26 -18.00
C LEU A 29 -3.11 -15.77 -18.06
N ALA A 30 -2.18 -14.86 -17.79
CA ALA A 30 -2.47 -13.41 -17.71
C ALA A 30 -1.56 -12.60 -18.67
N PRO A 31 -2.07 -11.49 -19.24
CA PRO A 31 -1.32 -10.65 -20.18
C PRO A 31 -0.03 -10.12 -19.54
N ASP A 32 0.99 -9.89 -20.37
CA ASP A 32 2.31 -9.44 -19.94
C ASP A 32 2.23 -8.19 -19.06
N GLY A 33 2.44 -8.42 -17.77
CA GLY A 33 2.41 -7.40 -16.73
C GLY A 33 3.41 -7.76 -15.65
N GLY A 34 4.05 -6.75 -15.07
CA GLY A 34 5.04 -6.95 -14.02
C GLY A 34 4.49 -7.74 -12.84
N LEU A 35 5.37 -8.50 -12.16
CA LEU A 35 5.07 -9.33 -10.98
C LEU A 35 4.20 -8.63 -9.91
N ARG A 36 4.39 -7.32 -9.74
CA ARG A 36 3.62 -6.51 -8.77
C ARG A 36 2.14 -6.43 -9.15
N THR A 37 1.81 -6.22 -10.42
CA THR A 37 0.44 -6.16 -10.91
C THR A 37 -0.30 -7.48 -10.72
N LYS A 38 0.41 -8.62 -10.89
CA LYS A 38 -0.14 -9.96 -10.65
C LYS A 38 -0.46 -10.21 -9.18
N VAL A 39 0.45 -9.83 -8.28
CA VAL A 39 0.22 -9.93 -6.83
C VAL A 39 -0.96 -9.05 -6.41
N ASP A 40 -1.04 -7.83 -6.93
CA ASP A 40 -2.13 -6.89 -6.62
C ASP A 40 -3.47 -7.42 -7.11
N PHE A 41 -3.50 -8.06 -8.27
CA PHE A 41 -4.67 -8.75 -8.78
C PHE A 41 -5.14 -9.88 -7.84
N ILE A 42 -4.24 -10.74 -7.37
CA ILE A 42 -4.58 -11.85 -6.45
C ILE A 42 -5.14 -11.34 -5.13
N HIS A 43 -4.59 -10.25 -4.58
CA HIS A 43 -5.18 -9.66 -3.39
C HIS A 43 -6.55 -9.02 -3.71
N GLY A 44 -6.67 -8.33 -4.85
CA GLY A 44 -7.95 -7.80 -5.30
C GLY A 44 -9.04 -8.88 -5.43
N THR A 45 -8.72 -10.06 -5.95
CA THR A 45 -9.68 -11.16 -6.06
C THR A 45 -10.07 -11.73 -4.70
N ARG A 46 -9.19 -11.74 -3.69
CA ARG A 46 -9.55 -12.10 -2.32
C ARG A 46 -10.58 -11.14 -1.72
N PHE A 47 -10.37 -9.83 -1.90
CA PHE A 47 -11.36 -8.85 -1.44
C PHE A 47 -12.69 -9.01 -2.20
N LEU A 48 -12.65 -9.24 -3.50
CA LEU A 48 -13.87 -9.50 -4.28
C LEU A 48 -14.60 -10.76 -3.82
N ALA A 49 -13.87 -11.82 -3.43
CA ALA A 49 -14.47 -13.02 -2.86
C ALA A 49 -15.13 -12.75 -1.51
N ALA A 50 -14.50 -11.94 -0.65
CA ALA A 50 -15.09 -11.48 0.61
C ALA A 50 -16.36 -10.65 0.36
N LEU A 51 -16.31 -9.71 -0.59
CA LEU A 51 -17.46 -8.88 -0.95
C LEU A 51 -18.66 -9.69 -1.46
N LYS A 52 -18.42 -10.80 -2.17
CA LYS A 52 -19.50 -11.73 -2.56
C LYS A 52 -20.19 -12.38 -1.36
N GLY A 53 -19.50 -12.52 -0.23
CA GLY A 53 -20.04 -13.03 1.03
C GLY A 53 -20.83 -11.99 1.84
N SER A 54 -20.75 -10.71 1.46
CA SER A 54 -21.44 -9.59 2.12
C SER A 54 -22.09 -8.67 1.05
N PRO A 55 -23.09 -9.19 0.31
CA PRO A 55 -23.69 -8.50 -0.84
C PRO A 55 -24.35 -7.16 -0.47
N GLU A 56 -24.76 -6.97 0.78
CA GLU A 56 -25.35 -5.75 1.31
C GLU A 56 -24.43 -4.51 1.21
N TYR A 57 -23.11 -4.72 1.08
CA TYR A 57 -22.14 -3.64 0.88
C TYR A 57 -21.73 -3.45 -0.59
N PHE A 58 -22.24 -4.28 -1.51
CA PHE A 58 -21.78 -4.27 -2.90
C PHE A 58 -22.02 -2.93 -3.57
N GLU A 59 -23.25 -2.40 -3.50
CA GLU A 59 -23.61 -1.16 -4.17
C GLU A 59 -22.93 0.06 -3.55
N ASP A 60 -22.74 0.07 -2.23
CA ASP A 60 -22.00 1.14 -1.53
C ASP A 60 -20.56 1.24 -2.04
N ILE A 61 -19.93 0.08 -2.24
CA ILE A 61 -18.53 -0.02 -2.66
C ILE A 61 -18.41 0.23 -4.16
N MET A 62 -19.23 -0.44 -4.97
CA MET A 62 -19.09 -0.42 -6.42
C MET A 62 -19.79 0.76 -7.10
N LEU A 63 -20.70 1.46 -6.41
CA LEU A 63 -21.58 2.49 -6.96
C LEU A 63 -22.41 2.00 -8.18
N ALA A 64 -22.57 0.68 -8.27
CA ALA A 64 -23.17 -0.02 -9.39
C ALA A 64 -23.71 -1.36 -8.92
N THR A 65 -24.76 -1.84 -9.57
CA THR A 65 -25.23 -3.21 -9.38
C THR A 65 -24.28 -4.20 -10.06
N PRO A 66 -24.28 -5.48 -9.67
CA PRO A 66 -23.50 -6.51 -10.35
C PRO A 66 -23.80 -6.60 -11.85
N ASP A 67 -25.05 -6.39 -12.25
CA ASP A 67 -25.48 -6.48 -13.65
C ASP A 67 -25.04 -5.26 -14.46
N GLU A 68 -25.08 -4.06 -13.89
CA GLU A 68 -24.54 -2.85 -14.53
C GLU A 68 -23.04 -2.99 -14.83
N LEU A 69 -22.28 -3.61 -13.93
CA LEU A 69 -20.85 -3.87 -14.13
C LEU A 69 -20.59 -4.95 -15.19
N ARG A 70 -21.37 -6.04 -15.18
CA ARG A 70 -21.24 -7.13 -16.18
C ARG A 70 -21.60 -6.66 -17.58
N ALA A 71 -22.64 -5.84 -17.69
CA ALA A 71 -23.07 -5.24 -18.95
C ALA A 71 -22.14 -4.10 -19.43
N GLY A 72 -21.16 -3.68 -18.61
CA GLY A 72 -20.25 -2.58 -18.93
C GLY A 72 -20.93 -1.21 -18.94
N ILE A 73 -22.14 -1.10 -18.39
CA ILE A 73 -22.92 0.15 -18.32
C ILE A 73 -22.24 1.15 -17.39
N LYS A 74 -21.76 0.67 -16.24
CA LYS A 74 -20.98 1.47 -15.29
C LYS A 74 -19.53 0.98 -15.24
N PRO A 75 -18.55 1.88 -15.30
CA PRO A 75 -17.18 1.51 -15.05
C PRO A 75 -16.96 1.23 -13.56
N MET A 76 -15.95 0.42 -13.26
CA MET A 76 -15.47 0.28 -11.88
C MET A 76 -15.02 1.64 -11.33
N PRO A 77 -15.39 1.99 -10.09
CA PRO A 77 -15.10 3.31 -9.56
C PRO A 77 -13.58 3.56 -9.40
N ARG A 78 -13.16 4.81 -9.65
CA ARG A 78 -11.74 5.19 -9.67
C ARG A 78 -11.10 4.94 -8.31
N GLY A 79 -9.96 4.24 -8.31
CA GLY A 79 -9.23 3.90 -7.09
C GLY A 79 -9.66 2.58 -6.43
N TYR A 80 -10.77 1.97 -6.88
CA TYR A 80 -11.22 0.67 -6.37
C TYR A 80 -10.13 -0.39 -6.44
N ARG A 81 -9.43 -0.52 -7.57
CA ARG A 81 -8.41 -1.57 -7.76
C ARG A 81 -7.28 -1.49 -6.74
N CYS A 82 -6.85 -0.28 -6.40
CA CYS A 82 -5.82 -0.06 -5.38
C CYS A 82 -6.33 -0.40 -3.98
N MET A 83 -7.56 0.03 -3.66
CA MET A 83 -8.21 -0.29 -2.39
C MET A 83 -8.43 -1.80 -2.24
N ALA A 84 -9.00 -2.46 -3.24
CA ALA A 84 -9.28 -3.90 -3.23
C ALA A 84 -8.00 -4.71 -3.05
N ALA A 85 -6.90 -4.31 -3.71
CA ALA A 85 -5.60 -4.94 -3.49
C ALA A 85 -5.11 -4.76 -2.04
N GLU A 86 -5.28 -3.59 -1.43
CA GLU A 86 -4.89 -3.39 -0.02
C GLU A 86 -5.80 -4.12 0.97
N ALA A 87 -7.11 -4.07 0.78
CA ALA A 87 -8.09 -4.83 1.56
C ALA A 87 -7.80 -6.34 1.50
N GLY A 88 -7.47 -6.85 0.31
CA GLY A 88 -7.03 -8.23 0.12
C GLY A 88 -5.69 -8.56 0.78
N ARG A 89 -4.81 -7.57 1.00
CA ARG A 89 -3.59 -7.75 1.82
C ARG A 89 -3.92 -7.78 3.31
N CYS A 90 -4.89 -6.99 3.78
CA CYS A 90 -5.40 -7.04 5.15
C CYS A 90 -5.96 -8.43 5.48
N ILE A 91 -6.84 -8.94 4.61
CA ILE A 91 -7.37 -10.30 4.69
C ILE A 91 -6.23 -11.34 4.68
N GLY A 92 -5.27 -11.18 3.75
CA GLY A 92 -4.10 -12.04 3.69
C GLY A 92 -3.17 -11.97 4.90
N ALA A 93 -3.26 -10.91 5.71
CA ALA A 93 -2.54 -10.73 6.96
C ALA A 93 -3.30 -11.27 8.18
N GLY A 94 -4.46 -11.91 7.97
CA GLY A 94 -5.26 -12.53 9.02
C GLY A 94 -6.39 -11.66 9.58
N MET A 95 -6.66 -10.49 8.99
CA MET A 95 -7.85 -9.71 9.34
C MET A 95 -9.11 -10.40 8.82
N ASP A 96 -10.19 -10.34 9.59
CA ASP A 96 -11.45 -10.96 9.24
C ASP A 96 -12.07 -10.34 7.96
N PRO A 97 -12.38 -11.15 6.93
CA PRO A 97 -12.95 -10.65 5.67
C PRO A 97 -14.25 -9.85 5.83
N ALA A 98 -15.16 -10.28 6.70
CA ALA A 98 -16.45 -9.61 6.88
C ALA A 98 -16.25 -8.20 7.46
N ASN A 99 -15.45 -8.08 8.53
CA ASN A 99 -15.07 -6.78 9.12
C ASN A 99 -14.40 -5.84 8.11
N ILE A 100 -13.54 -6.37 7.21
CA ILE A 100 -12.90 -5.53 6.18
C ILE A 100 -13.93 -5.03 5.16
N VAL A 101 -14.87 -5.87 4.72
CA VAL A 101 -15.91 -5.46 3.79
C VAL A 101 -16.85 -4.43 4.41
N GLU A 102 -17.30 -4.68 5.64
CA GLU A 102 -18.12 -3.75 6.43
C GLU A 102 -17.44 -2.39 6.57
N PHE A 103 -16.19 -2.35 7.03
CA PHE A 103 -15.42 -1.10 7.14
C PHE A 103 -15.35 -0.34 5.81
N VAL A 104 -15.07 -1.02 4.70
CA VAL A 104 -15.00 -0.37 3.38
C VAL A 104 -16.39 0.14 2.97
N GLY A 105 -17.44 -0.64 3.18
CA GLY A 105 -18.81 -0.29 2.87
C GLY A 105 -19.29 0.93 3.66
N GLU A 106 -19.12 0.93 4.97
CA GLU A 106 -19.44 2.07 5.84
C GLU A 106 -18.65 3.33 5.49
N ALA A 107 -17.34 3.19 5.26
CA ALA A 107 -16.51 4.31 4.85
C ALA A 107 -16.97 4.91 3.51
N ARG A 108 -17.44 4.06 2.59
CA ARG A 108 -18.00 4.49 1.31
C ARG A 108 -19.36 5.17 1.47
N ARG A 109 -20.25 4.65 2.32
CA ARG A 109 -21.51 5.34 2.71
C ARG A 109 -21.24 6.71 3.32
N ALA A 110 -20.19 6.84 4.12
CA ALA A 110 -19.73 8.11 4.68
C ALA A 110 -19.04 9.03 3.66
N GLY A 111 -19.04 8.69 2.37
CA GLY A 111 -18.49 9.51 1.30
C GLY A 111 -16.96 9.52 1.21
N ARG A 112 -16.25 8.65 1.93
CA ARG A 112 -14.78 8.64 1.91
C ARG A 112 -14.24 8.15 0.55
N PRO A 113 -13.23 8.81 -0.01
CA PRO A 113 -12.61 8.35 -1.25
C PRO A 113 -11.78 7.08 -1.00
N PHE A 114 -11.63 6.26 -2.04
CA PHE A 114 -10.83 5.03 -1.94
C PHE A 114 -9.36 5.26 -1.59
N SER A 115 -8.79 6.43 -1.88
CA SER A 115 -7.44 6.79 -1.45
C SER A 115 -7.31 6.72 0.07
N ASP A 116 -8.29 7.25 0.79
CA ASP A 116 -8.24 7.41 2.24
C ASP A 116 -8.52 6.08 2.91
N ILE A 117 -9.48 5.32 2.38
CA ILE A 117 -9.76 3.93 2.79
C ILE A 117 -8.51 3.07 2.60
N THR A 118 -7.83 3.19 1.45
CA THR A 118 -6.57 2.47 1.18
C THR A 118 -5.49 2.84 2.20
N ALA A 119 -5.35 4.14 2.52
CA ALA A 119 -4.37 4.60 3.50
C ALA A 119 -4.68 4.05 4.90
N GLN A 120 -5.95 4.03 5.31
CA GLN A 120 -6.39 3.50 6.60
C GLN A 120 -6.18 1.98 6.71
N LEU A 121 -6.56 1.22 5.68
CA LEU A 121 -6.30 -0.23 5.62
C LEU A 121 -4.80 -0.52 5.69
N ARG A 122 -3.99 0.26 4.97
CA ARG A 122 -2.54 0.13 5.01
C ARG A 122 -1.96 0.44 6.38
N ALA A 123 -2.44 1.49 7.04
CA ALA A 123 -2.04 1.85 8.39
C ALA A 123 -2.46 0.77 9.41
N ALA A 124 -3.66 0.20 9.28
CA ALA A 124 -4.11 -0.90 10.11
C ALA A 124 -3.21 -2.14 9.93
N ARG A 125 -2.91 -2.51 8.68
CA ARG A 125 -2.10 -3.70 8.37
C ARG A 125 -0.63 -3.58 8.76
N LEU A 126 -0.03 -2.41 8.55
CA LEU A 126 1.39 -2.18 8.83
C LEU A 126 1.65 -1.64 10.24
N GLY A 127 0.59 -1.35 10.99
CA GLY A 127 0.62 -0.57 12.22
C GLY A 127 0.85 0.93 11.96
N LYS A 128 0.58 1.76 12.97
CA LYS A 128 1.11 3.13 13.04
C LYS A 128 2.63 3.05 13.19
N ARG A 129 3.35 2.91 12.08
CA ARG A 129 4.79 3.13 12.09
C ARG A 129 4.99 4.62 12.35
N ALA A 130 5.55 4.98 13.51
CA ALA A 130 6.15 6.29 13.67
C ALA A 130 7.15 6.42 12.51
N GLY A 131 6.93 7.39 11.62
CA GLY A 131 7.75 7.54 10.42
C GLY A 131 9.20 7.69 10.85
N SER A 132 10.11 6.88 10.30
CA SER A 132 11.52 7.15 10.54
C SER A 132 11.91 8.38 9.72
N ALA A 133 12.72 9.27 10.30
CA ALA A 133 13.31 10.40 9.57
C ALA A 133 13.98 9.93 8.26
N GLU A 134 14.57 8.73 8.28
CA GLU A 134 15.14 8.08 7.11
C GLU A 134 14.11 7.75 6.01
N ALA A 135 12.90 7.30 6.36
CA ALA A 135 11.85 7.01 5.39
C ALA A 135 11.30 8.30 4.75
N LEU A 136 11.16 9.37 5.54
CA LEU A 136 10.82 10.70 5.04
C LEU A 136 11.90 11.21 4.06
N PHE A 137 13.16 11.11 4.46
CA PHE A 137 14.29 11.53 3.63
C PHE A 137 14.34 10.77 2.30
N ARG A 138 14.14 9.45 2.32
CA ARG A 138 14.07 8.63 1.09
C ARG A 138 12.90 9.05 0.19
N HIS A 139 11.76 9.43 0.76
CA HIS A 139 10.62 9.92 -0.02
C HIS A 139 10.89 11.28 -0.66
N LEU A 140 11.53 12.20 0.08
CA LEU A 140 11.95 13.50 -0.44
C LEU A 140 12.95 13.35 -1.59
N LEU A 141 13.97 12.50 -1.43
CA LEU A 141 14.93 12.22 -2.51
C LEU A 141 14.27 11.64 -3.76
N ARG A 142 13.24 10.81 -3.58
CA ARG A 142 12.50 10.22 -4.71
C ARG A 142 11.67 11.27 -5.44
N ALA A 143 10.97 12.13 -4.69
CA ALA A 143 10.22 13.24 -5.25
C ALA A 143 11.13 14.24 -5.97
N TYR A 144 12.30 14.55 -5.40
CA TYR A 144 13.35 15.36 -6.02
C TYR A 144 13.79 14.79 -7.37
N ARG A 145 14.13 13.50 -7.40
CA ARG A 145 14.55 12.82 -8.62
C ARG A 145 13.45 12.83 -9.68
N ASP A 146 12.20 12.56 -9.30
CA ASP A 146 11.08 12.54 -10.22
C ASP A 146 10.77 13.93 -10.77
N TYR A 147 10.98 14.98 -9.98
CA TYR A 147 10.86 16.38 -10.42
C TYR A 147 11.94 16.73 -11.44
N LEU A 148 13.22 16.43 -11.16
CA LEU A 148 14.33 16.65 -12.10
C LEU A 148 14.11 15.95 -13.45
N MET A 149 13.59 14.72 -13.43
CA MET A 149 13.28 14.01 -14.67
C MET A 149 12.15 14.66 -15.48
N ARG A 150 11.22 15.37 -14.82
CA ARG A 150 10.09 16.05 -15.48
C ARG A 150 10.45 17.47 -15.93
N PHE A 151 11.36 18.12 -15.23
CA PHE A 151 11.77 19.51 -15.47
C PHE A 151 13.30 19.59 -15.49
N PRO A 152 13.95 19.04 -16.53
CA PRO A 152 15.41 18.95 -16.60
C PRO A 152 16.10 20.31 -16.76
N GLU A 153 15.36 21.34 -17.19
CA GLU A 153 15.87 22.70 -17.36
C GLU A 153 15.80 23.53 -16.07
N THR A 154 15.14 23.02 -15.01
CA THR A 154 15.08 23.73 -13.74
C THR A 154 16.47 23.79 -13.12
N PRO A 155 16.99 24.99 -12.80
CA PRO A 155 18.28 25.13 -12.13
C PRO A 155 18.29 24.38 -10.79
N GLU A 156 19.37 23.67 -10.51
CA GLU A 156 19.51 22.89 -9.28
C GLU A 156 19.36 23.77 -8.01
N GLY A 157 19.77 25.03 -8.10
CA GLY A 157 19.61 26.03 -7.04
C GLY A 157 18.16 26.27 -6.61
N ASP A 158 17.22 26.35 -7.57
CA ASP A 158 15.80 26.60 -7.29
C ASP A 158 15.16 25.41 -6.56
N ILE A 159 15.59 24.19 -6.92
CA ILE A 159 15.07 22.97 -6.32
C ILE A 159 15.65 22.78 -4.92
N HIS A 160 16.94 23.09 -4.73
CA HIS A 160 17.55 23.10 -3.41
C HIS A 160 16.86 24.10 -2.48
N GLU A 161 16.58 25.32 -2.96
CA GLU A 161 15.86 26.33 -2.19
C GLU A 161 14.45 25.87 -1.80
N ALA A 162 13.73 25.23 -2.73
CA ALA A 162 12.40 24.67 -2.44
C ALA A 162 12.44 23.56 -1.37
N ILE A 163 13.45 22.68 -1.40
CA ILE A 163 13.65 21.64 -0.38
C ILE A 163 13.96 22.26 0.98
N VAL A 164 14.86 23.25 1.03
CA VAL A 164 15.21 23.94 2.28
C VAL A 164 13.99 24.63 2.87
N ARG A 165 13.18 25.33 2.04
CA ARG A 165 11.92 25.94 2.49
C ARG A 165 10.95 24.90 3.05
N LEU A 166 10.74 23.77 2.36
CA LEU A 166 9.89 22.68 2.84
C LEU A 166 10.41 22.07 4.14
N TRP A 167 11.72 21.94 4.30
CA TRP A 167 12.34 21.42 5.51
C TRP A 167 12.16 22.38 6.69
N ASN A 168 12.32 23.68 6.48
CA ASN A 168 12.10 24.68 7.53
C ASN A 168 10.65 24.70 7.98
N VAL A 169 9.69 24.69 7.04
CA VAL A 169 8.25 24.56 7.35
C VAL A 169 7.99 23.27 8.13
N PHE A 170 8.62 22.16 7.75
CA PHE A 170 8.50 20.91 8.50
C PHE A 170 9.03 21.06 9.93
N GLN A 171 10.23 21.60 10.13
CA GLN A 171 10.85 21.76 11.45
C GLN A 171 10.03 22.67 12.37
N GLU A 172 9.53 23.80 11.86
CA GLU A 172 8.66 24.72 12.61
C GLU A 172 7.39 24.01 13.08
N ASN A 173 6.75 23.21 12.22
CA ASN A 173 5.51 22.52 12.57
C ASN A 173 5.72 21.23 13.40
N PHE A 174 6.91 20.62 13.38
CA PHE A 174 7.20 19.39 14.12
C PHE A 174 7.85 19.63 15.49
N SER A 175 8.62 20.71 15.65
CA SER A 175 9.27 21.05 16.93
C SER A 175 8.29 21.59 17.98
N GLU A 176 7.13 22.09 17.56
CA GLU A 176 6.08 22.62 18.45
C GLU A 176 5.03 21.59 18.90
N ASN A 177 5.14 20.31 18.52
CA ASN A 177 4.13 19.30 18.88
C ASN A 177 4.59 18.39 20.04
N PRO A 178 4.24 18.71 21.31
CA PRO A 178 4.61 17.90 22.48
C PRO A 178 4.00 16.50 22.51
N ASN A 179 3.06 16.19 21.61
CA ASN A 179 2.47 14.85 21.45
C ASN A 179 3.10 14.05 20.30
N SER A 180 4.23 14.50 19.75
CA SER A 180 4.99 13.73 18.77
C SER A 180 5.49 12.42 19.41
N PRO A 181 5.16 11.23 18.87
CA PRO A 181 5.53 9.94 19.45
C PRO A 181 7.04 9.66 19.44
N HIS A 182 7.86 10.62 19.04
CA HIS A 182 9.32 10.56 19.02
C HIS A 182 9.97 11.14 20.29
N GLY A 183 9.20 11.76 21.20
CA GLY A 183 9.73 12.36 22.44
C GLY A 183 9.90 11.41 23.64
N GLN A 184 9.52 10.12 23.53
CA GLN A 184 9.49 9.19 24.67
C GLN A 184 10.29 7.89 24.49
N ASN A 185 11.25 7.82 23.55
CA ASN A 185 12.16 6.68 23.45
C ASN A 185 13.50 6.98 24.15
N GLY A 186 13.43 7.17 25.46
CA GLY A 186 14.56 7.22 26.37
C GLY A 186 13.99 6.97 27.75
N GLU A 187 14.31 5.83 28.34
CA GLU A 187 13.79 5.30 29.62
C GLU A 187 12.43 4.59 29.52
N GLN A 188 12.47 3.33 29.06
CA GLN A 188 11.67 2.31 29.74
C GLN A 188 12.62 1.25 30.28
N ASP A 189 12.65 1.23 31.60
CA ASP A 189 13.42 0.37 32.47
C ASP A 189 13.37 -1.10 32.08
N HIS A 190 14.55 -1.69 32.02
CA HIS A 190 14.73 -3.08 32.37
C HIS A 190 14.44 -3.25 33.87
N GLU A 191 13.20 -3.49 34.28
CA GLU A 191 12.92 -4.15 35.55
C GLU A 191 11.49 -4.74 35.62
N ARG A 192 11.42 -6.07 35.87
CA ARG A 192 10.30 -6.85 36.47
C ARG A 192 9.09 -7.12 35.54
N ILE A 193 8.56 -8.32 35.33
CA ILE A 193 8.62 -9.68 35.94
C ILE A 193 8.51 -10.69 34.77
#